data_AF-A0A416HUW6-F1
#
_entry.id   AF-A0A416HUW6-F1
#
_cell.length_a   1.000
_cell.length_b   1.000
_cell.length_c   1.000
_cell.angle_alpha   90.00
_cell.angle_beta   90.00
_cell.angle_gamma   90.00
#
_symmetry.space_group_name_H-M   'P 1'
#
loop_
_entity.id
_entity.type
_entity.pdbx_description
1 polymer ?
#
loop_
_entity_poly.entity_id
_entity_poly.type
_entity_poly.pdbx_seq_one_letter_code
_entity_poly.pdbx_strand_id
1 'polypeptide(L)'
;MHNLTVDQTTDGTGAIREMTLKEIRSLDAGCRFHEEYRGEKVPLFEEFLELTKEYPDMLYDFELKEYPVAGNERRAYETADRVTALIEEYGLGDKCVLNAFSAVLLQYIHDKYDGRYRLHGYYPKSLLGESQNRDPYDILYCACVCEDFTRETFDRLKQRGIDTWAGTRFNNREMLELARRCGATLITCDNPKEVRETLREMGLHT
;
A
#
# COMPACT_ATOMS: atom_id res chain seq x y z
N MET A 1 3.78 10.50 -1.03
CA MET A 1 3.15 11.02 0.20
C MET A 1 1.74 10.44 0.32
N HIS A 2 1.18 10.34 1.52
CA HIS A 2 -0.13 9.74 1.74
C HIS A 2 -1.30 10.64 1.26
N ASN A 3 -1.24 11.93 1.59
CA ASN A 3 -2.30 12.89 1.30
C ASN A 3 -2.05 13.62 -0.03
N LEU A 4 -3.09 14.29 -0.54
CA LEU A 4 -2.99 15.15 -1.74
C LEU A 4 -2.37 16.53 -1.44
N THR A 5 -2.28 16.90 -0.17
CA THR A 5 -1.68 18.15 0.31
C THR A 5 -0.59 17.86 1.34
N VAL A 6 0.30 18.82 1.56
CA VAL A 6 1.46 18.66 2.46
C VAL A 6 1.13 18.97 3.93
N ASP A 7 -0.04 19.56 4.19
CA ASP A 7 -0.43 20.22 5.44
C ASP A 7 -0.34 19.34 6.69
N GLN A 8 -0.76 18.08 6.58
CA GLN A 8 -0.88 17.21 7.75
C GLN A 8 0.47 16.66 8.23
N THR A 9 1.45 16.51 7.34
CA THR A 9 2.71 15.81 7.62
C THR A 9 3.92 16.69 7.45
N THR A 10 3.77 17.98 7.15
CA THR A 10 4.91 18.89 6.96
C THR A 10 4.62 20.29 7.50
N ASP A 11 5.63 21.11 7.71
CA ASP A 11 5.47 22.54 8.04
C ASP A 11 4.87 23.42 6.91
N GLY A 12 4.64 22.86 5.72
CA GLY A 12 4.02 23.55 4.59
C GLY A 12 2.49 23.49 4.54
N THR A 13 1.93 24.10 3.50
CA THR A 13 0.50 24.01 3.14
C THR A 13 0.35 24.00 1.62
N GLY A 14 -0.71 23.36 1.12
CA GLY A 14 -1.08 23.38 -0.29
C GLY A 14 -1.00 22.03 -0.99
N ALA A 15 -1.53 21.99 -2.21
CA ALA A 15 -1.65 20.77 -2.99
C ALA A 15 -0.30 20.34 -3.57
N ILE A 16 0.08 19.08 -3.37
CA ILE A 16 1.36 18.53 -3.86
C ILE A 16 1.48 18.71 -5.38
N ARG A 17 0.37 18.55 -6.11
CA ARG A 17 0.31 18.68 -7.57
C ARG A 17 0.64 20.07 -8.11
N GLU A 18 0.61 21.08 -7.26
CA GLU A 18 0.89 22.50 -7.59
C GLU A 18 2.32 22.91 -7.18
N MET A 19 3.07 22.01 -6.53
CA MET A 19 4.42 22.29 -6.05
C MET A 19 5.47 21.64 -6.95
N THR A 20 6.60 22.32 -7.11
CA THR A 20 7.82 21.74 -7.68
C THR A 20 8.49 20.81 -6.68
N LEU A 21 9.33 19.90 -7.18
CA LEU A 21 10.12 19.03 -6.32
C LEU A 21 11.00 19.82 -5.32
N LYS A 22 11.56 20.95 -5.76
CA LYS A 22 12.39 21.81 -4.91
C LYS A 22 11.59 22.37 -3.73
N GLU A 23 10.36 22.81 -3.98
CA GLU A 23 9.47 23.32 -2.92
C GLU A 23 9.09 22.20 -1.95
N ILE A 24 8.67 21.03 -2.44
CA ILE A 24 8.32 19.88 -1.59
C ILE A 24 9.51 19.45 -0.72
N ARG A 25 10.72 19.39 -1.29
CA ARG A 25 11.94 18.99 -0.55
C ARG A 25 12.49 20.07 0.38
N SER A 26 11.94 21.29 0.34
CA SER A 26 12.30 22.35 1.29
C SER A 26 11.48 22.30 2.57
N LEU A 27 10.39 21.51 2.59
CA LEU A 27 9.53 21.32 3.75
C LEU A 27 10.16 20.38 4.78
N ASP A 28 9.85 20.63 6.05
CA ASP A 28 10.17 19.75 7.17
C ASP A 28 9.01 18.76 7.39
N ALA A 29 9.26 17.48 7.09
CA ALA A 29 8.30 16.40 7.18
C ALA A 29 8.31 15.67 8.55
N GLY A 30 9.20 16.03 9.47
CA GLY A 30 9.32 15.38 10.77
C GLY A 30 8.87 16.26 11.96
N CYS A 31 8.86 17.58 11.79
CA CYS A 31 8.51 18.54 12.85
C CYS A 31 7.12 18.35 13.47
N ARG A 32 6.18 17.74 12.73
CA ARG A 32 4.83 17.46 13.22
C ARG A 32 4.72 16.17 14.02
N PHE A 33 5.67 15.25 13.87
CA PHE A 33 5.65 13.97 14.57
C PHE A 33 6.34 14.07 15.92
N HIS A 34 7.60 14.50 15.93
CA HIS A 34 8.37 14.71 17.16
C HIS A 34 9.58 15.61 16.87
N GLU A 35 10.03 16.39 17.87
CA GLU A 35 11.16 17.32 17.73
C GLU A 35 12.46 16.63 17.29
N GLU A 36 12.65 15.36 17.67
CA GLU A 36 13.81 14.54 17.27
C GLU A 36 13.92 14.36 15.74
N TYR A 37 12.81 14.44 15.01
CA TYR A 37 12.78 14.31 13.54
C TYR A 37 12.72 15.67 12.83
N ARG A 38 12.93 16.78 13.54
CA ARG A 38 12.96 18.10 12.91
C ARG A 38 14.05 18.14 11.83
N GLY A 39 13.69 18.65 10.66
CA GLY A 39 14.56 18.78 9.49
C GLY A 39 14.51 17.58 8.54
N GLU A 40 13.74 16.54 8.85
CA GLU A 40 13.50 15.44 7.92
C GLU A 40 12.83 15.95 6.65
N LYS A 41 13.29 15.44 5.50
CA LYS A 41 12.76 15.84 4.19
C LYS A 41 11.67 14.88 3.74
N VAL A 42 10.82 15.36 2.83
CA VAL A 42 9.97 14.45 2.07
C VAL A 42 10.87 13.55 1.19
N PRO A 43 10.83 12.22 1.37
CA PRO A 43 11.73 11.31 0.64
C PRO A 43 11.34 11.21 -0.84
N LEU A 44 12.34 11.08 -1.70
CA LEU A 44 12.16 10.61 -3.07
C LEU A 44 11.89 9.11 -3.05
N PHE A 45 11.18 8.63 -4.07
CA PHE A 45 10.99 7.19 -4.25
C PHE A 45 12.32 6.48 -4.48
N GLU A 46 13.23 7.05 -5.27
CA GLU A 46 14.58 6.50 -5.51
C GLU A 46 15.43 6.41 -4.22
N GLU A 47 15.31 7.39 -3.31
CA GLU A 47 15.97 7.34 -2.00
C GLU A 47 15.45 6.16 -1.17
N PHE A 48 14.14 5.92 -1.19
CA PHE A 48 13.54 4.75 -0.55
C PHE A 48 13.99 3.44 -1.22
N LEU A 49 14.00 3.39 -2.56
CA LEU A 49 14.44 2.21 -3.31
C LEU A 49 15.91 1.87 -3.03
N GLU A 50 16.78 2.86 -2.85
CA GLU A 50 18.16 2.60 -2.44
C GLU A 50 18.24 1.95 -1.06
N LEU A 51 17.46 2.44 -0.09
CA LEU A 51 17.38 1.88 1.26
C LEU A 51 16.91 0.40 1.25
N THR A 52 16.07 0.00 0.28
CA THR A 52 15.61 -1.39 0.20
C THR A 52 16.74 -2.41 0.01
N LYS A 53 17.89 -2.00 -0.52
CA LYS A 53 19.05 -2.89 -0.72
C LYS A 53 19.64 -3.40 0.59
N GLU A 54 19.42 -2.67 1.69
CA GLU A 54 19.84 -3.09 3.03
C GLU A 54 18.94 -4.19 3.61
N TYR A 55 17.76 -4.44 3.02
CA TYR A 55 16.76 -5.37 3.51
C TYR A 55 16.30 -6.35 2.42
N PRO A 56 17.20 -7.21 1.89
CA PRO A 56 16.93 -8.04 0.72
C PRO A 56 15.80 -9.06 0.91
N ASP A 57 15.45 -9.40 2.16
CA ASP A 57 14.41 -10.38 2.47
C ASP A 57 13.03 -9.74 2.77
N MET A 58 12.93 -8.42 2.67
CA MET A 58 11.69 -7.68 2.92
C MET A 58 10.76 -7.74 1.69
N LEU A 59 9.46 -7.94 1.94
CA LEU A 59 8.41 -7.71 0.94
C LEU A 59 7.94 -6.25 1.05
N TYR A 60 7.89 -5.54 -0.06
CA TYR A 60 7.45 -4.15 -0.12
C TYR A 60 6.02 -4.02 -0.64
N ASP A 61 5.18 -3.27 0.05
CA ASP A 61 3.84 -2.94 -0.41
C ASP A 61 3.79 -1.47 -0.83
N PHE A 62 3.68 -1.21 -2.14
CA PHE A 62 3.69 0.12 -2.71
C PHE A 62 2.28 0.58 -3.07
N GLU A 63 1.76 1.52 -2.28
CA GLU A 63 0.48 2.16 -2.57
C GLU A 63 0.63 3.28 -3.61
N LEU A 64 -0.07 3.15 -4.73
CA LEU A 64 -0.24 4.24 -5.69
C LEU A 64 -1.41 5.12 -5.26
N LYS A 65 -1.12 6.39 -4.97
CA LYS A 65 -2.10 7.40 -4.52
C LYS A 65 -2.65 8.30 -5.63
N GLU A 66 -2.10 8.20 -6.86
CA GLU A 66 -2.55 9.01 -7.99
C GLU A 66 -3.54 8.20 -8.84
N TYR A 67 -4.80 8.62 -8.86
CA TYR A 67 -5.90 7.81 -9.43
C TYR A 67 -6.40 8.32 -10.78
N PRO A 68 -6.82 7.42 -11.70
CA PRO A 68 -7.33 7.77 -13.01
C PRO A 68 -8.80 8.21 -12.92
N VAL A 69 -9.02 9.39 -12.35
CA VAL A 69 -10.32 10.08 -12.31
C VAL A 69 -10.40 11.12 -13.42
N ALA A 70 -11.60 11.61 -13.72
CA ALA A 70 -11.86 12.58 -14.78
C ALA A 70 -10.88 13.76 -14.75
N GLY A 71 -10.06 13.89 -15.80
CA GLY A 71 -9.07 14.96 -15.97
C GLY A 71 -7.68 14.67 -15.35
N ASN A 72 -7.47 13.47 -14.79
CA ASN A 72 -6.21 13.06 -14.16
C ASN A 72 -5.67 11.72 -14.67
N GLU A 73 -6.35 11.09 -15.63
CA GLU A 73 -6.05 9.75 -16.15
C GLU A 73 -4.61 9.64 -16.64
N ARG A 74 -4.17 10.58 -17.48
CA ARG A 74 -2.80 10.59 -18.02
C ARG A 74 -1.76 10.56 -16.90
N ARG A 75 -1.92 11.43 -15.89
CA ARG A 75 -0.96 11.54 -14.78
C ARG A 75 -0.93 10.27 -13.95
N ALA A 76 -2.09 9.69 -13.63
CA ALA A 76 -2.17 8.45 -12.88
C ALA A 76 -1.44 7.30 -13.60
N TYR A 77 -1.69 7.13 -14.90
CA TYR A 77 -1.04 6.08 -15.70
C TYR A 77 0.47 6.33 -15.89
N GLU A 78 0.89 7.56 -16.17
CA GLU A 78 2.31 7.93 -16.23
C GLU A 78 3.02 7.69 -14.88
N THR A 79 2.33 7.95 -13.76
CA THR A 79 2.87 7.72 -12.41
C THR A 79 3.05 6.23 -12.16
N ALA A 80 2.05 5.41 -12.49
CA ALA A 80 2.15 3.96 -12.39
C ALA A 80 3.31 3.41 -13.22
N ASP A 81 3.44 3.85 -14.48
CA ASP A 81 4.52 3.41 -15.35
C ASP A 81 5.91 3.77 -14.82
N ARG A 82 6.09 4.99 -14.31
CA ARG A 82 7.39 5.42 -13.77
C ARG A 82 7.74 4.69 -12.49
N VAL A 83 6.77 4.45 -11.60
CA VAL A 83 6.95 3.65 -10.38
C VAL A 83 7.35 2.22 -10.75
N THR A 84 6.61 1.58 -11.66
CA THR A 84 6.90 0.22 -12.11
C THR A 84 8.28 0.11 -12.76
N ALA A 85 8.66 1.07 -13.62
CA ALA A 85 9.99 1.09 -14.24
C ALA A 85 11.12 1.19 -13.20
N LEU A 86 10.96 2.04 -12.18
CA LEU A 86 11.95 2.17 -11.10
C LEU A 86 12.03 0.91 -10.24
N ILE A 87 10.90 0.27 -9.94
CA ILE A 87 10.86 -1.01 -9.22
C ILE A 87 11.64 -2.09 -9.97
N GLU A 88 11.51 -2.14 -11.30
CA GLU A 88 12.29 -3.05 -12.15
C GLU A 88 13.78 -2.72 -12.16
N GLU A 89 14.13 -1.44 -12.32
CA GLU A 89 15.53 -0.97 -12.32
C GLU A 89 16.25 -1.34 -11.02
N TYR A 90 15.55 -1.28 -9.88
CA TYR A 90 16.07 -1.65 -8.57
C TYR A 90 15.93 -3.13 -8.24
N GLY A 91 15.43 -3.97 -9.16
CA GLY A 91 15.35 -5.42 -9.00
C GLY A 91 14.31 -5.89 -7.96
N LEU A 92 13.26 -5.10 -7.73
CA LEU A 92 12.23 -5.39 -6.72
C LEU A 92 10.96 -6.03 -7.29
N GLY A 93 10.87 -6.28 -8.60
CA GLY A 93 9.63 -6.77 -9.24
C GLY A 93 8.99 -8.00 -8.58
N ASP A 94 9.80 -8.97 -8.13
CA ASP A 94 9.31 -10.18 -7.43
C ASP A 94 9.17 -10.02 -5.90
N LYS A 95 9.66 -8.89 -5.38
CA LYS A 95 9.71 -8.53 -3.95
C LYS A 95 8.78 -7.36 -3.61
N CYS A 96 7.86 -7.04 -4.51
CA CYS A 96 6.85 -6.03 -4.24
C CYS A 96 5.43 -6.53 -4.49
N VAL A 97 4.50 -5.82 -3.88
CA VAL A 97 3.08 -5.83 -4.21
C VAL A 97 2.67 -4.39 -4.51
N LEU A 98 1.90 -4.19 -5.57
CA LEU A 98 1.38 -2.87 -5.94
C LEU A 98 -0.06 -2.77 -5.48
N ASN A 99 -0.37 -1.75 -4.68
CA ASN A 99 -1.71 -1.55 -4.14
C ASN A 99 -2.31 -0.20 -4.53
N ALA A 100 -3.64 -0.14 -4.59
CA ALA A 100 -4.39 1.08 -4.86
C ALA A 100 -5.87 0.90 -4.49
N PHE A 101 -6.53 1.99 -4.06
CA PHE A 101 -7.99 2.06 -3.91
C PHE A 101 -8.70 2.35 -5.24
N SER A 102 -8.24 1.74 -6.34
CA SER A 102 -8.76 1.97 -7.69
C SER A 102 -8.69 0.72 -8.55
N ALA A 103 -9.84 0.11 -8.82
CA ALA A 103 -9.96 -1.03 -9.73
C ALA A 103 -9.44 -0.71 -11.14
N VAL A 104 -9.71 0.52 -11.62
CA VAL A 104 -9.22 0.99 -12.93
C VAL A 104 -7.70 1.04 -12.98
N LEU A 105 -7.04 1.54 -11.93
CA LEU A 105 -5.58 1.63 -11.90
C LEU A 105 -4.93 0.25 -11.81
N LEU A 106 -5.45 -0.62 -10.94
CA LEU A 106 -4.96 -1.99 -10.80
C LEU A 106 -5.14 -2.77 -12.11
N GLN A 107 -6.27 -2.60 -12.78
CA GLN A 107 -6.51 -3.21 -14.08
C GLN A 107 -5.55 -2.69 -15.16
N TYR A 108 -5.30 -1.38 -15.20
CA TYR A 108 -4.31 -0.80 -16.12
C TYR A 108 -2.93 -1.45 -15.95
N ILE A 109 -2.46 -1.57 -14.70
CA ILE A 109 -1.17 -2.21 -14.40
C ILE A 109 -1.20 -3.69 -14.82
N HIS A 110 -2.27 -4.42 -14.51
CA HIS A 110 -2.41 -5.82 -14.91
C HIS A 110 -2.33 -6.00 -16.44
N ASP A 111 -3.14 -5.26 -17.18
CA ASP A 111 -3.27 -5.40 -18.63
C ASP A 111 -1.99 -4.93 -19.35
N LYS A 112 -1.35 -3.85 -18.88
CA LYS A 112 -0.13 -3.31 -19.52
C LYS A 112 1.10 -4.17 -19.31
N TYR A 113 1.20 -4.84 -18.16
CA TYR A 113 2.36 -5.64 -17.78
C TYR A 113 2.05 -7.14 -17.78
N ASP A 114 1.04 -7.56 -18.56
CA ASP A 114 0.67 -8.97 -18.78
C ASP A 114 0.53 -9.80 -17.49
N GLY A 115 -0.01 -9.18 -16.42
CA GLY A 115 -0.20 -9.81 -15.12
C GLY A 115 1.10 -10.14 -14.36
N ARG A 116 2.23 -9.54 -14.72
CA ARG A 116 3.54 -9.79 -14.09
C ARG A 116 3.60 -9.45 -12.61
N TYR A 117 2.93 -8.39 -12.17
CA TYR A 117 3.03 -7.89 -10.80
C TYR A 117 1.94 -8.45 -9.89
N ARG A 118 2.31 -8.69 -8.62
CA ARG A 118 1.34 -8.97 -7.56
C ARG A 118 0.55 -7.70 -7.27
N LEU A 119 -0.78 -7.79 -7.38
CA LEU A 119 -1.68 -6.67 -7.12
C LEU A 119 -2.43 -6.86 -5.80
N HIS A 120 -2.45 -5.81 -4.99
CA HIS A 120 -3.13 -5.74 -3.71
C HIS A 120 -4.34 -4.80 -3.84
N GLY A 121 -5.53 -5.34 -3.57
CA GLY A 121 -6.77 -4.58 -3.51
C GLY A 121 -7.43 -4.64 -2.14
N TYR A 122 -8.69 -4.22 -2.06
CA TYR A 122 -9.41 -4.08 -0.80
C TYR A 122 -10.78 -4.75 -0.89
N TYR A 123 -11.23 -5.29 0.24
CA TYR A 123 -12.60 -5.77 0.43
C TYR A 123 -13.33 -4.88 1.44
N PRO A 124 -14.59 -4.47 1.17
CA PRO A 124 -15.44 -4.88 0.06
C PRO A 124 -15.09 -4.18 -1.26
N LYS A 125 -15.61 -4.69 -2.38
CA LYS A 125 -15.30 -4.22 -3.74
C LYS A 125 -15.58 -2.73 -3.92
N SER A 126 -16.54 -2.18 -3.18
CA SER A 126 -16.85 -0.74 -3.18
C SER A 126 -15.65 0.15 -2.82
N LEU A 127 -14.68 -0.34 -2.05
CA LEU A 127 -13.46 0.40 -1.72
C LEU A 127 -12.53 0.60 -2.92
N LEU A 128 -12.68 -0.21 -3.97
CA LEU A 128 -11.89 -0.10 -5.20
C LEU A 128 -12.55 0.85 -6.23
N GLY A 129 -13.71 1.42 -5.91
CA GLY A 129 -14.47 2.24 -6.86
C GLY A 129 -15.02 1.45 -8.05
N GLU A 130 -15.26 2.15 -9.15
CA GLU A 130 -15.81 1.54 -10.36
C GLU A 130 -14.79 0.65 -11.07
N SER A 131 -15.24 -0.54 -11.49
CA SER A 131 -14.49 -1.42 -12.37
C SER A 131 -14.87 -1.17 -13.82
N GLN A 132 -13.96 -1.39 -14.77
CA GLN A 132 -14.27 -1.27 -16.19
C GLN A 132 -14.92 -2.55 -16.73
N ASN A 133 -14.16 -3.39 -17.42
CA ASN A 133 -14.64 -4.56 -18.15
C ASN A 133 -14.30 -5.90 -17.46
N ARG A 134 -13.79 -5.88 -16.22
CA ARG A 134 -13.42 -7.06 -15.44
C ARG A 134 -13.81 -6.90 -13.97
N ASP A 135 -14.10 -8.00 -13.27
CA ASP A 135 -14.15 -7.98 -11.81
C ASP A 135 -12.72 -7.81 -11.26
N PRO A 136 -12.40 -6.75 -10.49
CA PRO A 136 -11.04 -6.52 -9.98
C PRO A 136 -10.50 -7.72 -9.19
N TYR A 137 -11.35 -8.50 -8.54
CA TYR A 137 -10.94 -9.70 -7.81
C TYR A 137 -10.37 -10.82 -8.70
N ASP A 138 -10.55 -10.78 -10.02
CA ASP A 138 -9.95 -11.74 -10.95
C ASP A 138 -8.45 -11.49 -11.20
N ILE A 139 -7.91 -10.35 -10.75
CA ILE A 139 -6.52 -9.94 -10.99
C ILE A 139 -5.72 -9.70 -9.70
N LEU A 140 -6.35 -9.84 -8.54
CA LEU A 140 -5.67 -9.60 -7.26
C LEU A 140 -4.83 -10.81 -6.87
N TYR A 141 -3.61 -10.52 -6.42
CA TYR A 141 -2.81 -11.45 -5.64
C TYR A 141 -3.33 -11.53 -4.20
N CYS A 142 -3.60 -10.38 -3.59
CA CYS A 142 -4.15 -10.31 -2.24
C CYS A 142 -5.21 -9.22 -2.09
N ALA A 143 -6.04 -9.34 -1.05
CA ALA A 143 -7.00 -8.34 -0.66
C ALA A 143 -6.94 -8.08 0.84
N CYS A 144 -6.85 -6.80 1.22
CA CYS A 144 -7.01 -6.38 2.60
C CYS A 144 -8.50 -6.27 2.97
N VAL A 145 -8.92 -7.05 3.96
CA VAL A 145 -10.32 -7.08 4.41
C VAL A 145 -10.56 -5.98 5.43
N CYS A 146 -11.29 -4.94 5.03
CA CYS A 146 -11.56 -3.76 5.86
C CYS A 146 -12.94 -3.79 6.53
N GLU A 147 -13.90 -4.54 5.97
CA GLU A 147 -15.28 -4.68 6.47
C GLU A 147 -15.73 -6.15 6.38
N ASP A 148 -16.87 -6.48 7.02
CA ASP A 148 -17.40 -7.85 7.15
C ASP A 148 -16.34 -8.89 7.56
N PHE A 149 -15.58 -8.58 8.60
CA PHE A 149 -14.42 -9.35 9.04
C PHE A 149 -14.83 -10.69 9.67
N THR A 150 -15.17 -11.65 8.81
CA THR A 150 -15.69 -12.98 9.17
C THR A 150 -14.94 -14.07 8.43
N ARG A 151 -14.91 -15.28 9.00
CA ARG A 151 -14.27 -16.43 8.35
C ARG A 151 -14.86 -16.72 6.96
N GLU A 152 -16.18 -16.54 6.81
CA GLU A 152 -16.85 -16.75 5.53
C GLU A 152 -16.35 -15.77 4.46
N THR A 153 -16.23 -14.47 4.78
CA THR A 153 -15.66 -13.47 3.86
C THR A 153 -14.27 -13.87 3.38
N PHE A 154 -13.41 -14.26 4.32
CA PHE A 154 -12.05 -14.68 4.02
C PHE A 154 -12.01 -15.96 3.16
N ASP A 155 -12.82 -16.97 3.49
CA ASP A 155 -12.88 -18.22 2.72
C ASP A 155 -13.38 -17.98 1.28
N ARG A 156 -14.32 -17.05 1.07
CA ARG A 156 -14.77 -16.65 -0.28
C ARG A 156 -13.66 -16.04 -1.12
N LEU A 157 -12.82 -15.17 -0.53
CA LEU A 157 -11.66 -14.59 -1.23
C LEU A 157 -10.62 -15.66 -1.56
N LYS A 158 -10.31 -16.54 -0.61
CA LYS A 158 -9.36 -17.65 -0.82
C LYS A 158 -9.82 -18.64 -1.88
N GLN A 159 -11.12 -18.92 -1.98
CA GLN A 159 -11.68 -19.75 -3.04
C GLN A 159 -11.47 -19.16 -4.44
N ARG A 160 -11.26 -17.84 -4.56
CA ARG A 160 -10.86 -17.17 -5.80
C ARG A 160 -9.34 -17.12 -6.02
N GLY A 161 -8.56 -17.74 -5.13
CA GLY A 161 -7.09 -17.72 -5.19
C GLY A 161 -6.46 -16.43 -4.65
N ILE A 162 -7.23 -15.60 -3.94
CA ILE A 162 -6.76 -14.32 -3.39
C ILE A 162 -6.25 -14.54 -1.97
N ASP A 163 -5.01 -14.12 -1.70
CA ASP A 163 -4.48 -14.11 -0.34
C ASP A 163 -5.16 -13.01 0.50
N THR A 164 -5.35 -13.26 1.79
CA THR A 164 -6.22 -12.40 2.62
C THR A 164 -5.44 -11.70 3.71
N TRP A 165 -5.39 -10.38 3.65
CA TRP A 165 -4.65 -9.54 4.59
C TRP A 165 -5.62 -8.77 5.51
N ALA A 166 -5.11 -8.26 6.63
CA ALA A 166 -5.85 -7.43 7.57
C ALA A 166 -5.28 -6.01 7.65
N GLY A 167 -6.15 -5.01 7.72
CA GLY A 167 -5.77 -3.60 7.71
C GLY A 167 -5.19 -3.09 9.04
N THR A 168 -4.99 -1.78 9.14
CA THR A 168 -4.24 -1.10 10.23
C THR A 168 -4.89 -1.16 11.62
N ARG A 169 -6.14 -1.61 11.75
CA ARG A 169 -6.89 -1.61 13.03
C ARG A 169 -6.49 -2.73 14.00
N PHE A 170 -5.56 -3.60 13.61
CA PHE A 170 -5.22 -4.83 14.33
C PHE A 170 -3.98 -4.62 15.22
N ASN A 171 -4.20 -4.10 16.42
CA ASN A 171 -3.12 -3.64 17.30
C ASN A 171 -3.11 -4.27 18.70
N ASN A 172 -3.99 -5.22 18.98
CA ASN A 172 -4.04 -5.95 20.26
C ASN A 172 -4.30 -7.44 20.06
N ARG A 173 -4.04 -8.24 21.11
CA ARG A 173 -4.11 -9.71 21.04
C ARG A 173 -5.46 -10.24 20.56
N GLU A 174 -6.58 -9.68 21.03
CA GLU A 174 -7.91 -10.12 20.63
C GLU A 174 -8.14 -9.94 19.12
N MET A 175 -7.72 -8.79 18.59
CA MET A 175 -7.79 -8.51 17.15
C MET A 175 -6.87 -9.43 16.36
N LEU A 176 -5.65 -9.67 16.82
CA LEU A 176 -4.72 -10.61 16.16
C LEU A 176 -5.27 -12.05 16.18
N GLU A 177 -5.93 -12.47 17.26
CA GLU A 177 -6.61 -13.76 17.32
C GLU A 177 -7.81 -13.82 16.36
N LEU A 178 -8.56 -12.72 16.23
CA LEU A 178 -9.63 -12.61 15.25
C LEU A 178 -9.09 -12.73 13.81
N ALA A 179 -8.03 -11.98 13.48
CA ALA A 179 -7.34 -12.06 12.19
C ALA A 179 -6.93 -13.50 11.87
N ARG A 180 -6.28 -14.18 12.82
CA ARG A 180 -5.90 -15.59 12.69
C ARG A 180 -7.11 -16.51 12.49
N ARG A 181 -8.19 -16.35 13.27
CA ARG A 181 -9.41 -17.19 13.17
C ARG A 181 -10.10 -17.03 11.82
N CYS A 182 -10.15 -15.81 11.30
CA CYS A 182 -10.68 -15.51 9.97
C CYS A 182 -9.75 -15.99 8.86
N GLY A 183 -8.45 -16.12 9.15
CA GLY A 183 -7.46 -16.68 8.24
C GLY A 183 -6.62 -15.62 7.53
N ALA A 184 -6.45 -14.43 8.10
CA ALA A 184 -5.50 -13.44 7.61
C ALA A 184 -4.07 -14.01 7.64
N THR A 185 -3.29 -13.71 6.59
CA THR A 185 -1.90 -14.16 6.42
C THR A 185 -0.90 -13.03 6.64
N LEU A 186 -1.33 -11.77 6.50
CA LEU A 186 -0.54 -10.57 6.75
C LEU A 186 -1.39 -9.52 7.48
N ILE A 187 -0.73 -8.72 8.31
CA ILE A 187 -1.35 -7.63 9.08
C ILE A 187 -0.56 -6.34 8.81
N THR A 188 -1.26 -5.33 8.26
CA THR A 188 -0.75 -3.97 8.24
C THR A 188 -1.01 -3.34 9.61
N CYS A 189 -0.04 -2.64 10.20
CA CYS A 189 -0.20 -1.98 11.51
C CYS A 189 0.78 -0.81 11.66
N ASP A 190 0.43 0.14 12.54
CA ASP A 190 1.26 1.32 12.82
C ASP A 190 2.27 1.07 13.95
N ASN A 191 2.13 -0.05 14.68
CA ASN A 191 2.95 -0.44 15.83
C ASN A 191 3.58 -1.85 15.61
N PRO A 192 4.43 -2.03 14.59
CA PRO A 192 4.90 -3.35 14.17
C PRO A 192 5.74 -4.07 15.24
N LYS A 193 6.38 -3.36 16.16
CA LYS A 193 7.17 -3.99 17.22
C LYS A 193 6.26 -4.77 18.18
N GLU A 194 5.26 -4.10 18.72
CA GLU A 194 4.30 -4.65 19.68
C GLU A 194 3.45 -5.76 19.05
N VAL A 195 3.03 -5.57 17.79
CA VAL A 195 2.30 -6.59 17.03
C VAL A 195 3.18 -7.84 16.82
N ARG A 196 4.45 -7.68 16.44
CA ARG A 196 5.38 -8.82 16.27
C ARG A 196 5.65 -9.56 17.57
N GLU A 197 5.84 -8.85 18.69
CA GLU A 197 5.98 -9.45 20.02
C GLU A 197 4.76 -10.30 20.36
N THR A 198 3.56 -9.74 20.19
CA THR A 198 2.30 -10.48 20.44
C THR A 198 2.16 -11.70 19.52
N LEU A 199 2.48 -11.57 18.23
CA LEU A 199 2.45 -12.71 17.29
C LEU A 199 3.45 -13.81 17.67
N ARG A 200 4.62 -13.48 18.22
CA ARG A 200 5.60 -14.45 18.73
C ARG A 200 5.07 -15.19 19.95
N GLU A 201 4.46 -14.50 20.90
CA GLU A 201 3.81 -15.12 22.06
C GLU A 201 2.68 -16.07 21.65
N MET A 202 2.01 -15.78 20.53
CA MET A 202 0.97 -16.63 19.93
C MET A 202 1.54 -17.79 19.10
N GLY A 203 2.86 -17.85 18.88
CA GLY A 203 3.51 -18.85 18.04
C GLY A 203 3.25 -18.68 16.53
N LEU A 204 2.98 -17.45 16.08
CA LEU A 204 2.59 -17.12 14.70
C LEU A 204 3.67 -16.33 13.93
N HIS A 205 4.75 -15.94 14.59
CA HIS A 205 5.87 -15.24 13.99
C HIS A 205 7.17 -15.72 14.65
N THR A 206 8.26 -15.77 13.88
CA THR A 206 9.61 -16.15 14.35
C THR A 206 10.44 -14.96 14.83
#